data_AF-A0A8R2M073-F1
#
_entry.id   AF-A0A8R2M073-F1
#
_cell.length_a   1.000
_cell.length_b   1.000
_cell.length_c   1.000
_cell.angle_alpha   90.00
_cell.angle_beta   90.00
_cell.angle_gamma   90.00
#
_symmetry.space_group_name_H-M   'P 1'
#
loop_
_entity.id
_entity.type
_entity.pdbx_description
1 polymer ?
#
loop_
_entity_poly.entity_id
_entity_poly.type
_entity_poly.pdbx_seq_one_letter_code
_entity_poly.pdbx_strand_id
1 'polypeptide(L)'
;MPLKVRLSLRRLSSGGEDDSGRDSDGGSKGSRRRRRREPRTATPPPRAKSEDPAARLVSIIQYQSRTIHQQLDKLREQEKLIDHLEDQTHKSRMEKHGTNYLLESYLRDIGRCSEVNDSQAGNSDSGVGVGSGTPPRRHTKHKSRRERHLMREHYFTKELTNICQVNSERLMQTHTDTDSDASADDLTKIREEIELLEKLAIINKRLHREEELVVRLTAKVKRYTEENKANSCESVAQVMMLLDKIDNELGTTAKEMKDNALELEKTEKELECRVKLLDELTLELDEEELQNAVLERQLNEASSRQPILLQDSYVPVLEQPNFGYVLDTLV
;
A
#
# COMPACT_ATOMS: atom_id res chain seq x y z
N MET A 1 4.64 -42.96 -7.08
CA MET A 1 3.36 -42.37 -7.55
C MET A 1 3.30 -40.91 -7.13
N PRO A 2 3.76 -39.94 -7.96
CA PRO A 2 3.61 -38.52 -7.66
C PRO A 2 2.34 -37.95 -8.32
N LEU A 3 1.47 -37.33 -7.51
CA LEU A 3 0.27 -36.64 -7.96
C LEU A 3 0.64 -35.31 -8.64
N LYS A 4 0.36 -35.20 -9.94
CA LYS A 4 0.40 -33.94 -10.71
C LYS A 4 -0.86 -33.12 -10.40
N VAL A 5 -0.71 -32.00 -9.71
CA VAL A 5 -1.78 -30.99 -9.60
C VAL A 5 -1.68 -30.06 -10.82
N ARG A 6 -2.64 -30.17 -11.74
CA ARG A 6 -2.79 -29.26 -12.89
C ARG A 6 -3.46 -27.97 -12.39
N LEU A 7 -2.71 -26.88 -12.33
CA LEU A 7 -3.27 -25.54 -12.15
C LEU A 7 -3.83 -25.04 -13.49
N SER A 8 -5.15 -24.94 -13.58
CA SER A 8 -5.86 -24.30 -14.68
C SER A 8 -5.94 -22.79 -14.44
N LEU A 9 -5.08 -22.03 -15.12
CA LEU A 9 -5.15 -20.57 -15.18
C LEU A 9 -6.33 -20.16 -16.09
N ARG A 10 -7.42 -19.66 -15.50
CA ARG A 10 -8.44 -18.88 -16.21
C ARG A 10 -7.85 -17.51 -16.52
N ARG A 11 -7.73 -17.19 -17.81
CA ARG A 11 -7.57 -15.81 -18.29
C ARG A 11 -8.89 -15.08 -18.04
N LEU A 12 -8.87 -14.04 -17.21
CA LEU A 12 -9.90 -13.02 -17.20
C LEU A 12 -9.49 -11.93 -18.18
N SER A 13 -10.21 -11.89 -19.30
CA SER A 13 -10.34 -10.74 -20.18
C SER A 13 -11.70 -10.14 -19.86
N SER A 14 -11.72 -8.90 -19.37
CA SER A 14 -12.92 -8.06 -19.29
C SER A 14 -12.36 -6.63 -19.21
N GLY A 15 -12.46 -5.80 -20.25
CA GLY A 15 -13.65 -5.57 -21.05
C GLY A 15 -14.20 -4.24 -20.54
N GLY A 16 -13.74 -3.16 -21.17
CA GLY A 16 -14.19 -1.80 -20.88
C GLY A 16 -15.54 -1.55 -21.53
N GLU A 17 -16.45 -0.98 -20.75
CA GLU A 17 -17.76 -0.53 -21.19
C GLU A 17 -18.07 0.77 -20.43
N ASP A 18 -17.68 1.90 -21.03
CA ASP A 18 -18.26 3.21 -20.73
C ASP A 18 -19.51 3.34 -21.60
N ASP A 19 -20.65 2.99 -21.02
CA ASP A 19 -21.98 3.19 -21.60
C ASP A 19 -22.43 4.63 -21.31
N SER A 20 -22.31 5.49 -22.31
CA SER A 20 -22.98 6.80 -22.33
C SER A 20 -23.90 6.84 -23.55
N GLY A 21 -25.12 6.35 -23.35
CA GLY A 21 -26.25 6.54 -24.24
C GLY A 21 -26.56 8.02 -24.43
N ARG A 22 -26.31 8.51 -25.63
CA ARG A 22 -26.86 9.76 -26.16
C ARG A 22 -27.16 9.60 -27.67
N ASP A 23 -28.39 9.98 -27.99
CA ASP A 23 -28.88 10.50 -29.28
C ASP A 23 -29.41 9.51 -30.34
N SER A 24 -30.72 9.32 -30.26
CA SER A 24 -31.75 9.60 -31.27
C SER A 24 -31.40 9.72 -32.78
N ASP A 25 -32.32 9.11 -33.54
CA ASP A 25 -32.90 9.52 -34.84
C ASP A 25 -32.24 9.14 -36.18
N GLY A 26 -33.07 8.49 -37.03
CA GLY A 26 -33.17 8.90 -38.42
C GLY A 26 -32.85 7.89 -39.52
N GLY A 27 -33.21 6.61 -39.37
CA GLY A 27 -33.14 5.64 -40.47
C GLY A 27 -34.27 5.80 -41.49
N SER A 28 -34.02 6.44 -42.64
CA SER A 28 -34.89 6.35 -43.83
C SER A 28 -34.07 6.13 -45.10
N LYS A 29 -33.98 4.86 -45.52
CA LYS A 29 -33.46 4.45 -46.84
C LYS A 29 -34.64 4.23 -47.78
N GLY A 30 -34.91 5.21 -48.64
CA GLY A 30 -35.87 5.13 -49.74
C GLY A 30 -35.19 5.34 -51.09
N SER A 31 -34.81 4.24 -51.73
CA SER A 31 -34.24 4.19 -53.09
C SER A 31 -35.31 4.48 -54.15
N ARG A 32 -35.12 5.51 -54.99
CA ARG A 32 -35.72 5.57 -56.34
C ARG A 32 -34.75 6.14 -57.37
N ARG A 33 -34.49 5.30 -58.38
CA ARG A 33 -33.67 5.53 -59.58
C ARG A 33 -34.36 6.45 -60.61
N ARG A 34 -33.49 7.01 -61.47
CA ARG A 34 -33.65 7.48 -62.86
C ARG A 34 -33.87 8.99 -63.06
N ARG A 35 -32.86 9.65 -63.66
CA ARG A 35 -32.88 10.11 -65.06
C ARG A 35 -31.50 10.60 -65.53
N ARG A 36 -31.14 10.18 -66.75
CA ARG A 36 -30.01 10.65 -67.57
C ARG A 36 -30.23 12.11 -68.01
N ARG A 37 -29.20 12.97 -67.91
CA ARG A 37 -28.85 14.01 -68.89
C ARG A 37 -27.45 14.59 -68.58
N GLU A 38 -26.62 14.68 -69.62
CA GLU A 38 -25.26 15.24 -69.64
C GLU A 38 -25.26 16.80 -69.55
N PRO A 39 -24.16 17.50 -69.87
CA PRO A 39 -23.03 17.82 -69.01
C PRO A 39 -23.02 19.33 -68.75
N ARG A 40 -22.95 19.76 -67.49
CA ARG A 40 -22.81 21.19 -67.16
C ARG A 40 -21.65 21.37 -66.19
N THR A 41 -20.62 22.02 -66.72
CA THR A 41 -19.53 22.74 -66.06
C THR A 41 -19.73 22.90 -64.55
N ALA A 42 -19.16 21.97 -63.78
CA ALA A 42 -19.03 22.11 -62.35
C ALA A 42 -17.85 23.06 -62.07
N THR A 43 -18.18 24.25 -61.60
CA THR A 43 -17.29 25.10 -60.81
C THR A 43 -16.60 24.25 -59.74
N PRO A 44 -15.30 24.42 -59.48
CA PRO A 44 -14.63 23.70 -58.41
C PRO A 44 -15.30 24.05 -57.07
N PRO A 45 -15.35 23.12 -56.10
CA PRO A 45 -15.89 23.42 -54.78
C PRO A 45 -15.06 24.57 -54.18
N PRO A 46 -15.67 25.44 -53.33
CA PRO A 46 -14.90 26.48 -52.68
C PRO A 46 -13.78 25.79 -51.93
N ARG A 47 -12.53 26.11 -52.28
CA ARG A 47 -11.36 25.65 -51.55
C ARG A 47 -11.65 25.98 -50.09
N ALA A 48 -11.83 24.95 -49.27
CA ALA A 48 -11.78 25.09 -47.83
C ALA A 48 -10.53 25.93 -47.55
N LYS A 49 -10.74 27.08 -46.89
CA LYS A 49 -9.69 28.03 -46.52
C LYS A 49 -8.47 27.21 -46.15
N SER A 50 -7.42 27.27 -46.96
CA SER A 50 -6.19 26.56 -46.66
C SER A 50 -5.73 27.15 -45.34
N GLU A 51 -5.99 26.49 -44.22
CA GLU A 51 -5.40 26.92 -42.96
C GLU A 51 -3.91 27.01 -43.23
N ASP A 52 -3.30 28.09 -42.76
CA ASP A 52 -1.87 28.29 -42.91
C ASP A 52 -1.18 27.03 -42.37
N PRO A 53 -0.32 26.35 -43.14
CA PRO A 53 0.41 25.18 -42.64
C PRO A 53 1.15 25.49 -41.33
N ALA A 54 1.57 26.74 -41.11
CA ALA A 54 2.12 27.17 -39.83
C ALA A 54 1.06 27.16 -38.70
N ALA A 55 -0.15 27.65 -38.96
CA ALA A 55 -1.25 27.62 -38.00
C ALA A 55 -1.67 26.19 -37.62
N ARG A 56 -1.71 25.26 -38.60
CA ARG A 56 -1.96 23.84 -38.34
C ARG A 56 -0.86 23.19 -37.50
N LEU A 57 0.40 23.52 -37.76
CA LEU A 57 1.50 23.00 -36.94
C LEU A 57 1.41 23.51 -35.50
N VAL A 58 1.08 24.79 -35.31
CA VAL A 58 0.86 25.38 -33.98
C VAL A 58 -0.29 24.69 -33.25
N SER A 59 -1.42 24.42 -33.92
CA SER A 59 -2.54 23.70 -33.29
C SER A 59 -2.17 22.28 -32.90
N ILE A 60 -1.39 21.57 -33.73
CA ILE A 60 -0.89 20.22 -33.42
C ILE A 60 0.06 20.28 -32.22
N ILE A 61 1.01 21.22 -32.19
CA ILE A 61 1.94 21.39 -31.06
C ILE A 61 1.17 21.70 -29.78
N GLN A 62 0.18 22.60 -29.83
CA GLN A 62 -0.64 22.93 -28.65
C GLN A 62 -1.42 21.70 -28.16
N TYR A 63 -2.02 20.93 -29.07
CA TYR A 63 -2.71 19.70 -28.72
C TYR A 63 -1.76 18.67 -28.12
N GLN A 64 -0.61 18.44 -28.75
CA GLN A 64 0.44 17.53 -28.25
C GLN A 64 0.98 17.96 -26.88
N SER A 65 1.24 19.25 -26.66
CA SER A 65 1.66 19.77 -25.35
C SER A 65 0.59 19.51 -24.30
N ARG A 66 -0.69 19.70 -24.60
CA ARG A 66 -1.79 19.36 -23.69
C ARG A 66 -1.82 17.86 -23.38
N THR A 67 -1.67 17.01 -24.39
CA THR A 67 -1.60 15.55 -24.21
C THR A 67 -0.40 15.12 -23.36
N ILE A 68 0.78 15.70 -23.61
CA ILE A 68 1.99 15.44 -22.83
C ILE A 68 1.80 15.88 -21.38
N HIS A 69 1.24 17.07 -21.14
CA HIS A 69 0.94 17.52 -19.77
C HIS A 69 -0.04 16.58 -19.06
N GLN A 70 -1.12 16.17 -19.71
CA GLN A 70 -2.06 15.19 -19.14
C GLN A 70 -1.39 13.85 -18.84
N GLN A 71 -0.49 13.37 -19.70
CA GLN A 71 0.26 12.13 -19.45
C GLN A 71 1.26 12.28 -18.30
N LEU A 72 1.94 13.42 -18.19
CA LEU A 72 2.85 13.72 -17.08
C LEU A 72 2.11 13.82 -15.75
N ASP A 73 0.92 14.41 -15.74
CA ASP A 73 0.10 14.47 -14.52
C ASP A 73 -0.37 13.08 -14.09
N LYS A 74 -0.80 12.23 -15.04
CA LYS A 74 -1.11 10.82 -14.77
C LYS A 74 0.09 10.04 -14.25
N LEU A 75 1.28 10.27 -14.79
CA LEU A 75 2.50 9.63 -14.29
C LEU A 75 2.82 10.05 -12.86
N ARG A 76 2.67 11.34 -12.53
CA ARG A 76 2.85 11.84 -11.15
C ARG A 76 1.84 11.26 -10.18
N GLU A 77 0.59 11.08 -10.60
CA GLU A 77 -0.43 10.40 -9.80
C GLU A 77 -0.08 8.93 -9.58
N GLN A 78 0.42 8.24 -10.61
CA GLN A 78 0.88 6.86 -10.51
C GLN A 78 2.11 6.72 -9.61
N GLU A 79 3.09 7.62 -9.67
CA GLU A 79 4.24 7.64 -8.77
C GLU A 79 3.80 7.78 -7.30
N LYS A 80 2.87 8.71 -7.01
CA LYS A 80 2.30 8.84 -5.66
C LYS A 80 1.58 7.58 -5.19
N LEU A 81 0.91 6.87 -6.10
CA LEU A 81 0.25 5.60 -5.79
C LEU A 81 1.28 4.49 -5.50
N ILE A 82 2.39 4.45 -6.24
CA ILE A 82 3.48 3.51 -6.00
C ILE A 82 4.07 3.77 -4.61
N ASP A 83 4.42 5.01 -4.29
CA ASP A 83 4.95 5.38 -2.97
C ASP A 83 4.02 4.92 -1.85
N HIS A 84 2.70 5.15 -2.01
CA HIS A 84 1.71 4.73 -1.03
C HIS A 84 1.64 3.19 -0.87
N LEU A 85 1.66 2.44 -1.97
CA LEU A 85 1.63 0.98 -1.95
C LEU A 85 2.93 0.37 -1.40
N GLU A 86 4.08 0.99 -1.69
CA GLU A 86 5.38 0.59 -1.15
C GLU A 86 5.42 0.81 0.36
N ASP A 87 4.97 1.98 0.84
CA ASP A 87 4.87 2.28 2.27
C ASP A 87 3.92 1.32 2.99
N GLN A 88 2.74 1.05 2.43
CA GLN A 88 1.81 0.06 2.98
C GLN A 88 2.44 -1.34 3.04
N THR A 89 3.13 -1.74 1.97
CA THR A 89 3.79 -3.05 1.90
C THR A 89 4.93 -3.14 2.92
N HIS A 90 5.74 -2.09 3.04
CA HIS A 90 6.83 -2.00 4.00
C HIS A 90 6.30 -2.07 5.43
N LYS A 91 5.28 -1.27 5.75
CA LYS A 91 4.61 -1.27 7.06
C LYS A 91 4.03 -2.64 7.40
N SER A 92 3.34 -3.30 6.47
CA SER A 92 2.80 -4.65 6.68
C SER A 92 3.90 -5.69 6.92
N ARG A 93 5.04 -5.59 6.22
CA ARG A 93 6.19 -6.49 6.45
C ARG A 93 6.85 -6.22 7.79
N MET A 94 7.01 -4.95 8.19
CA MET A 94 7.54 -4.58 9.51
C MET A 94 6.67 -5.10 10.65
N GLU A 95 5.35 -5.03 10.51
CA GLU A 95 4.40 -5.54 11.50
C GLU A 95 4.51 -7.07 11.65
N LYS A 96 4.63 -7.79 10.53
CA LYS A 96 4.68 -9.27 10.52
C LYS A 96 6.03 -9.86 10.91
N HIS A 97 7.12 -9.19 10.52
CA HIS A 97 8.48 -9.75 10.58
C HIS A 97 9.45 -8.89 11.39
N GLY A 98 8.97 -7.82 12.02
CA GLY A 98 9.79 -6.86 12.76
C GLY A 98 10.58 -5.92 11.86
N THR A 99 11.21 -4.91 12.46
CA THR A 99 11.97 -3.87 11.74
C THR A 99 13.20 -4.40 11.03
N ASN A 100 13.73 -5.56 11.44
CA ASN A 100 14.90 -6.21 10.85
C ASN A 100 14.57 -7.20 9.72
N TYR A 101 13.31 -7.26 9.26
CA TYR A 101 12.85 -8.27 8.29
C TYR A 101 13.69 -8.35 7.02
N LEU A 102 14.25 -7.21 6.57
CA LEU A 102 15.10 -7.15 5.38
C LEU A 102 16.44 -7.84 5.64
N LEU A 103 17.11 -7.50 6.74
CA LEU A 103 18.37 -8.12 7.16
C LEU A 103 18.18 -9.62 7.44
N GLU A 104 17.11 -9.98 8.13
CA GLU A 104 16.79 -11.38 8.40
C GLU A 104 16.50 -12.18 7.14
N SER A 105 15.88 -11.59 6.10
CA SER A 105 15.68 -12.26 4.82
C SER A 105 17.01 -12.56 4.14
N TYR A 106 17.91 -11.58 4.02
CA TYR A 106 19.24 -11.80 3.44
C TYR A 106 20.10 -12.78 4.25
N LEU A 107 20.06 -12.71 5.58
CA LEU A 107 20.80 -13.64 6.44
C LEU A 107 20.21 -15.06 6.41
N ARG A 108 18.88 -15.20 6.29
CA ARG A 108 18.21 -16.49 6.13
C ARG A 108 18.62 -17.17 4.81
N ASP A 109 18.79 -16.39 3.75
CA ASP A 109 19.23 -16.91 2.45
C ASP A 109 20.72 -17.32 2.47
N ILE A 110 21.56 -16.61 3.22
CA ILE A 110 22.96 -16.99 3.45
C ILE A 110 23.07 -18.29 4.28
N GLY A 111 22.19 -18.49 5.26
CA GLY A 111 22.13 -19.70 6.09
C GLY A 111 21.70 -20.94 5.29
N ARG A 112 20.70 -20.81 4.40
CA ARG A 112 20.22 -21.92 3.57
C ARG A 112 21.23 -22.36 2.49
N CYS A 113 22.03 -21.45 1.96
CA CYS A 113 23.12 -21.81 1.03
C CYS A 113 24.28 -22.58 1.71
N SER A 114 24.35 -22.59 3.04
CA SER A 114 25.36 -23.37 3.78
C SER A 114 24.95 -24.84 3.98
N GLU A 115 23.65 -25.17 3.95
CA GLU A 115 23.18 -26.53 4.27
C GLU A 115 23.24 -27.49 3.08
N VAL A 116 23.34 -26.97 1.85
CA VAL A 116 23.41 -27.81 0.63
C VAL A 116 24.82 -28.27 0.25
N ASN A 117 25.88 -27.86 0.98
CA ASN A 117 27.26 -28.12 0.55
C ASN A 117 28.11 -28.97 1.50
N ASP A 118 27.59 -29.43 2.65
CA ASP A 118 28.35 -30.26 3.60
C ASP A 118 28.21 -31.78 3.39
N SER A 119 27.45 -32.22 2.38
CA SER A 119 27.24 -33.66 2.11
C SER A 119 28.02 -34.22 0.91
N GLN A 120 28.82 -33.43 0.20
CA GLN A 120 29.51 -33.94 -1.00
C GLN A 120 30.80 -33.19 -1.33
N ALA A 121 31.87 -33.42 -0.56
CA ALA A 121 33.23 -33.07 -1.00
C ALA A 121 34.25 -34.08 -0.44
N GLY A 122 33.98 -35.36 -0.66
CA GLY A 122 35.04 -36.35 -0.82
C GLY A 122 35.59 -36.26 -2.24
N ASN A 123 36.91 -36.15 -2.36
CA ASN A 123 37.72 -36.46 -3.55
C ASN A 123 37.18 -36.02 -4.91
N SER A 124 37.68 -34.90 -5.43
CA SER A 124 37.97 -34.77 -6.86
C SER A 124 39.15 -33.82 -7.06
N ASP A 125 40.31 -34.46 -7.18
CA ASP A 125 41.46 -33.97 -7.93
C ASP A 125 41.01 -33.62 -9.37
N SER A 126 41.14 -32.35 -9.73
CA SER A 126 41.26 -31.91 -11.11
C SER A 126 41.82 -30.50 -11.12
N GLY A 127 43.14 -30.45 -11.21
CA GLY A 127 43.85 -29.24 -11.60
C GLY A 127 43.49 -28.83 -13.01
N VAL A 128 43.00 -27.60 -13.16
CA VAL A 128 43.19 -26.80 -14.37
C VAL A 128 43.52 -25.39 -13.92
N GLY A 129 44.82 -25.06 -14.01
CA GLY A 129 45.30 -23.70 -13.86
C GLY A 129 45.05 -22.91 -15.14
N VAL A 130 44.48 -21.72 -15.00
CA VAL A 130 44.67 -20.63 -15.96
C VAL A 130 45.14 -19.43 -15.16
N GLY A 131 46.30 -18.92 -15.57
CA GLY A 131 47.13 -18.00 -14.81
C GLY A 131 46.48 -16.63 -14.58
N SER A 132 46.58 -16.18 -13.34
CA SER A 132 46.71 -14.77 -12.98
C SER A 132 47.31 -14.75 -11.57
N GLY A 133 48.54 -14.25 -11.46
CA GLY A 133 49.38 -14.31 -10.27
C GLY A 133 48.86 -13.48 -9.10
N THR A 134 47.81 -13.94 -8.44
CA THR A 134 47.43 -13.50 -7.10
C THR A 134 47.29 -14.72 -6.19
N PRO A 135 48.03 -14.81 -5.07
CA PRO A 135 47.83 -15.88 -4.11
C PRO A 135 46.36 -15.84 -3.64
N PRO A 136 45.67 -16.99 -3.53
CA PRO A 136 44.32 -17.03 -3.00
C PRO A 136 44.36 -16.43 -1.59
N ARG A 137 43.80 -15.23 -1.44
CA ARG A 137 43.62 -14.58 -0.16
C ARG A 137 42.65 -15.44 0.62
N ARG A 138 43.19 -16.40 1.38
CA ARG A 138 42.43 -17.22 2.33
C ARG A 138 41.65 -16.22 3.18
N HIS A 139 40.33 -16.21 3.02
CA HIS A 139 39.44 -15.56 3.97
C HIS A 139 39.56 -16.34 5.28
N THR A 140 40.58 -16.00 6.06
CA THR A 140 40.61 -16.37 7.47
C THR A 140 39.44 -15.60 8.08
N LYS A 141 38.33 -16.30 8.32
CA LYS A 141 37.22 -15.78 9.11
C LYS A 141 37.86 -15.17 10.36
N HIS A 142 37.86 -13.84 10.46
CA HIS A 142 38.41 -13.18 11.62
C HIS A 142 37.58 -13.66 12.80
N LYS A 143 38.16 -14.57 13.60
CA LYS A 143 37.51 -15.09 14.80
C LYS A 143 37.02 -13.91 15.62
N SER A 144 35.73 -13.96 15.99
CA SER A 144 35.09 -12.89 16.74
C SER A 144 35.93 -12.58 17.99
N ARG A 145 35.94 -11.33 18.44
CA ARG A 145 36.64 -10.95 19.69
C ARG A 145 36.23 -11.86 20.85
N ARG A 146 34.95 -12.27 20.88
CA ARG A 146 34.39 -13.23 21.84
C ARG A 146 34.99 -14.64 21.67
N GLU A 147 35.12 -15.10 20.43
CA GLU A 147 35.69 -16.42 20.11
C GLU A 147 37.18 -16.50 20.47
N ARG A 148 37.94 -15.43 20.19
CA ARG A 148 39.36 -15.35 20.61
C ARG A 148 39.52 -15.36 22.13
N HIS A 149 38.61 -14.71 22.86
CA HIS A 149 38.66 -14.70 24.31
C HIS A 149 38.32 -16.08 24.90
N LEU A 150 37.25 -16.73 24.42
CA LEU A 150 36.87 -18.08 24.83
C LEU A 150 37.96 -19.12 24.53
N MET A 151 38.62 -19.00 23.37
CA MET A 151 39.76 -19.87 23.02
C MET A 151 40.92 -19.69 24.01
N ARG A 152 41.29 -18.45 24.37
CA ARG A 152 42.36 -18.20 25.35
C ARG A 152 42.03 -18.80 26.72
N GLU A 153 40.80 -18.59 27.20
CA GLU A 153 40.33 -19.17 28.46
C GLU A 153 40.37 -20.70 28.43
N HIS A 154 39.95 -21.31 27.32
CA HIS A 154 39.97 -22.76 27.16
C HIS A 154 41.40 -23.32 27.13
N TYR A 155 42.32 -22.66 26.43
CA TYR A 155 43.74 -23.05 26.43
C TYR A 155 44.38 -22.92 27.82
N PHE A 156 44.12 -21.82 28.53
CA PHE A 156 44.64 -21.62 29.88
C PHE A 156 44.11 -22.66 30.88
N THR A 157 42.83 -23.02 30.77
CA THR A 157 42.22 -24.07 31.60
C THR A 157 42.86 -25.42 31.31
N LYS A 158 43.06 -25.76 30.03
CA LYS A 158 43.68 -27.01 29.61
C LYS A 158 45.14 -27.12 30.07
N GLU A 159 45.88 -26.01 30.02
CA GLU A 159 47.27 -25.96 30.48
C GLU A 159 47.37 -26.17 32.00
N LEU A 160 46.48 -25.56 32.79
CA LEU A 160 46.41 -25.80 34.23
C LEU A 160 46.07 -27.25 34.57
N THR A 161 45.11 -27.88 33.87
CA THR A 161 44.77 -29.29 34.07
C THR A 161 45.96 -30.20 33.75
N ASN A 162 46.69 -29.93 32.67
CA ASN A 162 47.87 -30.71 32.30
C ASN A 162 48.99 -30.60 33.34
N ILE A 163 49.25 -29.41 33.89
CA ILE A 163 50.28 -29.21 34.92
C ILE A 163 49.96 -30.04 36.17
N CYS A 164 48.69 -30.09 36.58
CA CYS A 164 48.26 -30.87 37.75
C CYS A 164 48.42 -32.37 37.51
N GLN A 165 48.13 -32.83 36.30
CA GLN A 165 48.29 -34.24 35.93
C GLN A 165 49.76 -34.65 35.92
N VAL A 166 50.65 -33.84 35.34
CA VAL A 166 52.09 -34.10 35.32
C VAL A 166 52.70 -34.06 36.73
N ASN A 167 52.23 -33.17 37.60
CA ASN A 167 52.70 -33.12 38.98
C ASN A 167 52.24 -34.35 39.79
N SER A 168 51.01 -34.82 39.57
CA SER A 168 50.49 -36.06 40.16
C SER A 168 51.29 -37.29 39.69
N GLU A 169 51.61 -37.38 38.39
CA GLU A 169 52.42 -38.47 37.82
C GLU A 169 53.86 -38.48 38.36
N ARG A 170 54.49 -37.30 38.50
CA ARG A 170 55.84 -37.18 39.08
C ARG A 170 55.89 -37.55 40.56
N LEU A 171 54.82 -37.31 41.30
CA LEU A 171 54.75 -37.62 42.72
C LEU A 171 54.66 -39.15 42.96
N MET A 172 53.86 -39.85 42.15
CA MET A 172 53.75 -41.31 42.18
C MET A 172 55.08 -42.02 41.85
N GLN A 173 55.92 -41.41 41.01
CA GLN A 173 57.25 -41.91 40.67
C GLN A 173 58.24 -41.88 41.86
N THR A 174 58.01 -41.06 42.88
CA THR A 174 58.94 -40.90 44.03
C THR A 174 58.70 -41.88 45.18
N HIS A 175 57.68 -42.74 45.06
CA HIS A 175 57.22 -43.60 46.16
C HIS A 175 57.91 -44.98 46.21
N THR A 176 58.81 -45.29 45.27
CA THR A 176 59.40 -46.64 45.13
C THR A 176 60.70 -46.87 45.91
N ASP A 177 61.35 -45.84 46.47
CA ASP A 177 62.78 -45.94 46.82
C ASP A 177 63.14 -45.62 48.30
N THR A 178 62.22 -45.67 49.27
CA THR A 178 62.60 -45.36 50.67
C THR A 178 61.85 -46.19 51.74
N ASP A 179 62.52 -47.19 52.29
CA ASP A 179 62.12 -48.00 53.45
C ASP A 179 62.29 -47.20 54.77
N SER A 180 61.19 -46.70 55.34
CA SER A 180 61.10 -46.30 56.76
C SER A 180 59.63 -46.15 57.17
N ASP A 181 58.99 -47.29 57.47
CA ASP A 181 57.52 -47.47 57.46
C ASP A 181 56.73 -46.54 58.40
N ALA A 182 57.26 -46.14 59.55
CA ALA A 182 56.50 -45.33 60.52
C ALA A 182 56.51 -43.82 60.21
N SER A 183 57.58 -43.30 59.60
CA SER A 183 57.67 -41.88 59.19
C SER A 183 57.20 -41.68 57.75
N ALA A 184 57.21 -42.74 56.94
CA ALA A 184 56.68 -42.71 55.57
C ALA A 184 55.17 -42.48 55.59
N ASP A 185 54.42 -43.15 56.46
CA ASP A 185 52.95 -43.05 56.53
C ASP A 185 52.42 -41.65 56.90
N ASP A 186 53.15 -40.86 57.67
CA ASP A 186 52.76 -39.48 57.98
C ASP A 186 53.18 -38.52 56.86
N LEU A 187 54.30 -38.79 56.18
CA LEU A 187 54.73 -38.06 54.99
C LEU A 187 53.80 -38.28 53.80
N THR A 188 53.24 -39.48 53.64
CA THR A 188 52.26 -39.79 52.59
C THR A 188 50.94 -39.10 52.85
N LYS A 189 50.42 -39.13 54.07
CA LYS A 189 49.22 -38.36 54.46
C LYS A 189 49.37 -36.87 54.22
N ILE A 190 50.52 -36.27 54.58
CA ILE A 190 50.79 -34.85 54.33
C ILE A 190 50.83 -34.55 52.82
N ARG A 191 51.39 -35.46 52.00
CA ARG A 191 51.41 -35.31 50.53
C ARG A 191 50.01 -35.41 49.92
N GLU A 192 49.20 -36.36 50.37
CA GLU A 192 47.81 -36.50 49.95
C GLU A 192 46.97 -35.27 50.36
N GLU A 193 47.19 -34.75 51.57
CA GLU A 193 46.55 -33.53 52.05
C GLU A 193 46.93 -32.31 51.19
N ILE A 194 48.21 -32.16 50.85
CA ILE A 194 48.67 -31.11 49.92
C ILE A 194 47.99 -31.26 48.55
N GLU A 195 47.91 -32.47 48.01
CA GLU A 195 47.27 -32.71 46.71
C GLU A 195 45.77 -32.36 46.73
N LEU A 196 45.08 -32.70 47.82
CA LEU A 196 43.67 -32.33 48.02
C LEU A 196 43.49 -30.82 48.12
N LEU A 197 44.38 -30.12 48.83
CA LEU A 197 44.37 -28.66 48.94
C LEU A 197 44.63 -27.98 47.59
N GLU A 198 45.54 -28.51 46.78
CA GLU A 198 45.79 -28.01 45.42
C GLU A 198 44.57 -28.19 44.51
N LYS A 199 43.94 -29.37 44.55
CA LYS A 199 42.68 -29.64 43.84
C LYS A 199 41.57 -28.68 44.28
N LEU A 200 41.43 -28.45 45.58
CA LEU A 200 40.45 -27.53 46.15
C LEU A 200 40.71 -26.08 45.72
N ALA A 201 41.98 -25.64 45.68
CA ALA A 201 42.36 -24.31 45.21
C ALA A 201 41.99 -24.07 43.73
N ILE A 202 42.13 -25.10 42.88
CA ILE A 202 41.74 -25.03 41.46
C ILE A 202 40.23 -24.92 41.31
N ILE A 203 39.49 -25.76 42.04
CA ILE A 203 38.02 -25.73 42.04
C ILE A 203 37.51 -24.36 42.51
N ASN A 204 38.06 -23.81 43.60
CA ASN A 204 37.68 -22.49 44.09
C ASN A 204 37.99 -21.37 43.07
N LYS A 205 39.14 -21.42 42.38
CA LYS A 205 39.44 -20.47 41.30
C LYS A 205 38.46 -20.56 40.15
N ARG A 206 38.00 -21.77 39.80
CA ARG A 206 36.99 -21.97 38.76
C ARG A 206 35.62 -21.46 39.22
N LEU A 207 35.20 -21.81 40.44
CA LEU A 207 33.94 -21.38 41.03
C LEU A 207 33.84 -19.85 41.05
N HIS A 208 34.90 -19.16 41.49
CA HIS A 208 34.92 -17.70 41.55
C HIS A 208 34.71 -17.05 40.17
N ARG A 209 35.29 -17.61 39.10
CA ARG A 209 35.05 -17.14 37.73
C ARG A 209 33.61 -17.37 37.27
N GLU A 210 33.04 -18.52 37.61
CA GLU A 210 31.64 -18.83 37.30
C GLU A 210 30.69 -17.88 38.03
N GLU A 211 30.95 -17.57 39.31
CA GLU A 211 30.22 -16.55 40.09
C GLU A 211 30.29 -15.16 39.42
N GLU A 212 31.47 -14.71 39.02
CA GLU A 212 31.63 -13.43 38.30
C GLU A 212 30.89 -13.40 36.95
N LEU A 213 30.83 -14.53 36.24
CA LEU A 213 30.10 -14.64 34.99
C LEU A 213 28.59 -14.57 35.23
N VAL A 214 28.09 -15.26 36.26
CA VAL A 214 26.68 -15.21 36.67
C VAL A 214 26.29 -13.78 37.04
N VAL A 215 27.07 -13.09 37.87
CA VAL A 215 26.81 -11.68 38.24
C VAL A 215 26.77 -10.78 37.00
N ARG A 216 27.72 -10.94 36.08
CA ARG A 216 27.74 -10.16 34.81
C ARG A 216 26.53 -10.47 33.92
N LEU A 217 26.13 -11.73 33.82
CA LEU A 217 24.98 -12.14 33.04
C LEU A 217 23.68 -11.56 33.63
N THR A 218 23.50 -11.68 34.95
CA THR A 218 22.35 -11.12 35.67
C THR A 218 22.24 -9.62 35.45
N ALA A 219 23.36 -8.88 35.51
CA ALA A 219 23.37 -7.44 35.22
C ALA A 219 23.05 -7.11 33.75
N LYS A 220 23.36 -8.00 32.79
CA LYS A 220 22.99 -7.83 31.38
C LYS A 220 21.51 -8.12 31.15
N VAL A 221 20.99 -9.20 31.73
CA VAL A 221 19.57 -9.56 31.66
C VAL A 221 18.73 -8.43 32.24
N LYS A 222 19.08 -7.92 33.42
CA LYS A 222 18.37 -6.81 34.06
C LYS A 222 18.30 -5.57 33.16
N ARG A 223 19.43 -5.15 32.59
CA ARG A 223 19.47 -4.03 31.63
C ARG A 223 18.61 -4.27 30.41
N TYR A 224 18.72 -5.46 29.80
CA TYR A 224 17.89 -5.82 28.65
C TYR A 224 16.40 -5.79 28.98
N THR A 225 16.00 -6.30 30.15
CA THR A 225 14.60 -6.29 30.58
C THR A 225 14.08 -4.88 30.87
N GLU A 226 14.91 -4.01 31.47
CA GLU A 226 14.54 -2.62 31.75
C GLU A 226 14.43 -1.80 30.45
N GLU A 227 15.38 -1.97 29.53
CA GLU A 227 15.41 -1.32 28.23
C GLU A 227 14.22 -1.77 27.35
N ASN A 228 13.95 -3.08 27.27
CA ASN A 228 12.77 -3.57 26.55
C ASN A 228 11.46 -3.09 27.20
N LYS A 229 11.39 -3.01 28.52
CA LYS A 229 10.17 -2.54 29.21
C LYS A 229 9.91 -1.06 28.96
N ALA A 230 10.95 -0.22 28.98
CA ALA A 230 10.82 1.19 28.65
C ALA A 230 10.38 1.39 27.19
N ASN A 231 11.08 0.76 26.24
CA ASN A 231 10.79 0.88 24.81
C ASN A 231 9.41 0.29 24.45
N SER A 232 9.03 -0.85 25.05
CA SER A 232 7.73 -1.48 24.81
C SER A 232 6.58 -0.68 25.42
N CYS A 233 6.76 -0.08 26.61
CA CYS A 233 5.69 0.69 27.26
C CYS A 233 5.37 1.96 26.46
N GLU A 234 6.39 2.69 26.02
CA GLU A 234 6.21 3.89 25.21
C GLU A 234 5.58 3.57 23.86
N SER A 235 6.04 2.52 23.18
CA SER A 235 5.48 2.10 21.90
C SER A 235 4.03 1.63 22.03
N VAL A 236 3.71 0.81 23.04
CA VAL A 236 2.34 0.31 23.26
C VAL A 236 1.40 1.45 23.65
N ALA A 237 1.82 2.37 24.51
CA ALA A 237 1.01 3.52 24.89
C ALA A 237 0.71 4.44 23.69
N GLN A 238 1.71 4.70 22.83
CA GLN A 238 1.51 5.47 21.60
C GLN A 238 0.55 4.78 20.63
N VAL A 239 0.68 3.47 20.44
CA VAL A 239 -0.25 2.69 19.61
C VAL A 239 -1.67 2.74 20.18
N MET A 240 -1.82 2.62 21.50
CA MET A 240 -3.13 2.68 22.16
C MET A 240 -3.78 4.05 21.97
N MET A 241 -3.04 5.15 22.14
CA MET A 241 -3.56 6.50 21.85
C MET A 241 -3.96 6.69 20.38
N LEU A 242 -3.22 6.11 19.44
CA LEU A 242 -3.56 6.16 18.02
C LEU A 242 -4.82 5.36 17.70
N LEU A 243 -5.02 4.20 18.34
CA LEU A 243 -6.24 3.41 18.22
C LEU A 243 -7.44 4.18 18.77
N ASP A 244 -7.33 4.76 19.97
CA ASP A 244 -8.40 5.58 20.56
C ASP A 244 -8.76 6.77 19.65
N LYS A 245 -7.76 7.39 19.02
CA LYS A 245 -7.99 8.49 18.08
C LYS A 245 -8.75 8.01 16.84
N ILE A 246 -8.36 6.89 16.26
CA ILE A 246 -9.04 6.29 15.10
C ILE A 246 -10.48 5.91 15.46
N ASP A 247 -10.70 5.32 16.63
CA ASP A 247 -12.04 4.94 17.08
C ASP A 247 -12.96 6.16 17.25
N ASN A 248 -12.41 7.27 17.78
CA ASN A 248 -13.14 8.53 17.87
C ASN A 248 -13.47 9.11 16.48
N GLU A 249 -12.52 9.13 15.55
CA GLU A 249 -12.73 9.61 14.17
C GLU A 249 -13.73 8.73 13.40
N LEU A 250 -13.70 7.40 13.60
CA LEU A 250 -14.69 6.49 13.04
C LEU A 250 -16.07 6.73 13.66
N GLY A 251 -16.14 7.00 14.97
CA GLY A 251 -17.38 7.35 15.64
C GLY A 251 -18.00 8.66 15.11
N THR A 252 -17.19 9.69 14.88
CA THR A 252 -17.67 10.97 14.32
C THR A 252 -18.13 10.81 12.89
N THR A 253 -17.34 10.15 12.04
CA THR A 253 -17.71 9.93 10.63
C THR A 253 -18.96 9.04 10.48
N ALA A 254 -19.11 8.01 11.32
CA ALA A 254 -20.33 7.19 11.35
C ALA A 254 -21.57 8.01 11.75
N LYS A 255 -21.42 8.93 12.70
CA LYS A 255 -22.50 9.84 13.09
C LYS A 255 -22.85 10.81 11.95
N GLU A 256 -21.87 11.44 11.33
CA GLU A 256 -22.07 12.34 10.18
C GLU A 256 -22.75 11.62 9.01
N MET A 257 -22.35 10.39 8.68
CA MET A 257 -23.01 9.59 7.64
C MET A 257 -24.47 9.31 7.98
N LYS A 258 -24.78 9.01 9.24
CA LYS A 258 -26.16 8.79 9.69
C LYS A 258 -26.99 10.06 9.59
N ASP A 259 -26.44 11.20 9.99
CA ASP A 259 -27.12 12.50 9.91
C ASP A 259 -27.38 12.88 8.44
N ASN A 260 -26.40 12.67 7.55
CA ASN A 260 -26.56 12.87 6.10
C ASN A 260 -27.63 11.95 5.51
N ALA A 261 -27.71 10.68 5.94
CA ALA A 261 -28.74 9.76 5.47
C ALA A 261 -30.16 10.22 5.88
N LEU A 262 -30.32 10.75 7.08
CA LEU A 262 -31.61 11.31 7.54
C LEU A 262 -31.98 12.57 6.75
N GLU A 263 -31.03 13.45 6.46
CA GLU A 263 -31.30 14.65 5.66
C GLU A 263 -31.64 14.27 4.22
N LEU A 264 -30.95 13.28 3.63
CA LEU A 264 -31.30 12.74 2.31
C LEU A 264 -32.72 12.18 2.28
N GLU A 265 -33.12 11.36 3.26
CA GLU A 265 -34.49 10.83 3.35
C GLU A 265 -35.54 11.96 3.46
N LYS A 266 -35.23 13.03 4.20
CA LYS A 266 -36.09 14.20 4.29
C LYS A 266 -36.22 14.91 2.94
N THR A 267 -35.11 15.12 2.24
CA THR A 267 -35.14 15.75 0.90
C THR A 267 -35.87 14.89 -0.12
N GLU A 268 -35.75 13.57 -0.04
CA GLU A 268 -36.47 12.62 -0.90
C GLU A 268 -37.98 12.74 -0.71
N LYS A 269 -38.45 12.79 0.55
CA LYS A 269 -39.87 13.03 0.87
C LYS A 269 -40.36 14.38 0.34
N GLU A 270 -39.53 15.42 0.46
CA GLU A 270 -39.88 16.75 -0.03
C GLU A 270 -39.98 16.79 -1.57
N LEU A 271 -39.09 16.08 -2.26
CA LEU A 271 -39.16 15.89 -3.71
C LEU A 271 -40.40 15.10 -4.11
N GLU A 272 -40.73 14.02 -3.40
CA GLU A 272 -41.93 13.23 -3.67
C GLU A 272 -43.21 14.09 -3.54
N CYS A 273 -43.30 14.94 -2.52
CA CYS A 273 -44.40 15.90 -2.38
C CYS A 273 -44.44 16.91 -3.54
N ARG A 274 -43.29 17.43 -3.99
CA ARG A 274 -43.24 18.35 -5.12
C ARG A 274 -43.65 17.70 -6.44
N VAL A 275 -43.26 16.44 -6.66
CA VAL A 275 -43.67 15.68 -7.85
C VAL A 275 -45.19 15.50 -7.85
N LYS A 276 -45.79 15.10 -6.73
CA LYS A 276 -47.25 14.98 -6.61
C LYS A 276 -47.97 16.31 -6.91
N LEU A 277 -47.44 17.42 -6.40
CA LEU A 277 -48.00 18.75 -6.70
C LEU A 277 -47.88 19.11 -8.18
N LEU A 278 -46.77 18.78 -8.83
CA LEU A 278 -46.61 18.99 -10.27
C LEU A 278 -47.60 18.14 -11.08
N ASP A 279 -47.83 16.89 -10.68
CA ASP A 279 -48.84 16.02 -11.32
C ASP A 279 -50.24 16.62 -11.17
N GLU A 280 -50.60 17.14 -9.99
CA GLU A 280 -51.88 17.82 -9.75
C GLU A 280 -52.04 19.08 -10.62
N LEU A 281 -51.03 19.94 -10.67
CA LEU A 281 -51.05 21.16 -11.50
C LEU A 281 -51.08 20.86 -12.99
N THR A 282 -50.47 19.75 -13.42
CA THR A 282 -50.51 19.31 -14.83
C THR A 282 -51.92 18.87 -15.21
N LEU A 283 -52.61 18.14 -14.32
CA LEU A 283 -54.01 17.75 -14.53
C LEU A 283 -54.94 18.97 -14.58
N GLU A 284 -54.73 19.95 -13.70
CA GLU A 284 -55.50 21.20 -13.70
C GLU A 284 -55.30 21.99 -15.00
N LEU A 285 -54.05 22.07 -15.48
CA LEU A 285 -53.75 22.71 -16.76
C LEU A 285 -54.45 22.01 -17.94
N ASP A 286 -54.40 20.68 -18.00
CA ASP A 286 -55.07 19.90 -19.05
C ASP A 286 -56.60 20.12 -19.03
N GLU A 287 -57.21 20.23 -17.84
CA GLU A 287 -58.63 20.53 -17.68
C GLU A 287 -58.98 21.93 -18.19
N GLU A 288 -58.18 22.95 -17.84
CA GLU A 288 -58.34 24.32 -18.31
C GLU A 288 -58.13 24.44 -19.84
N GLU A 289 -57.17 23.73 -20.41
CA GLU A 289 -56.97 23.66 -21.87
C GLU A 289 -58.18 23.05 -22.57
N LEU A 290 -58.78 22.00 -22.00
CA LEU A 290 -60.00 21.39 -22.52
C LEU A 290 -61.19 22.37 -22.46
N GLN A 291 -61.36 23.06 -21.33
CA GLN A 291 -62.40 24.07 -21.16
C GLN A 291 -62.24 25.22 -22.16
N ASN A 292 -61.00 25.73 -22.33
CA ASN A 292 -60.68 26.75 -23.32
C ASN A 292 -61.00 26.28 -24.75
N ALA A 293 -60.64 25.05 -25.11
CA ALA A 293 -60.98 24.49 -26.42
C ALA A 293 -62.49 24.38 -26.67
N VAL A 294 -63.29 24.09 -25.63
CA VAL A 294 -64.75 24.09 -25.71
C VAL A 294 -65.29 25.51 -25.91
N LEU A 295 -64.79 26.47 -25.13
CA LEU A 295 -65.20 27.88 -25.24
C LEU A 295 -64.84 28.47 -26.61
N GLU A 296 -63.65 28.17 -27.16
CA GLU A 296 -63.26 28.58 -28.51
C GLU A 296 -64.20 28.02 -29.58
N ARG A 297 -64.61 26.74 -29.47
CA ARG A 297 -65.61 26.16 -30.38
C ARG A 297 -66.95 26.88 -30.28
N GLN A 298 -67.44 27.13 -29.06
CA GLN A 298 -68.69 27.85 -28.85
C GLN A 298 -68.64 29.28 -29.38
N LEU A 299 -67.51 29.98 -29.21
CA LEU A 299 -67.30 31.31 -29.74
C LEU A 299 -67.32 31.31 -31.28
N ASN A 300 -66.63 30.35 -31.90
CA ASN A 300 -66.62 30.18 -33.34
C ASN A 300 -68.03 29.85 -33.89
N GLU A 301 -68.79 29.00 -33.20
CA GLU A 301 -70.18 28.71 -33.54
C GLU A 301 -71.09 29.95 -33.40
N ALA A 302 -70.96 30.71 -32.31
CA ALA A 302 -71.72 31.94 -32.10
C ALA A 302 -71.39 33.01 -33.16
N SER A 303 -70.11 33.17 -33.50
CA SER A 303 -69.65 34.05 -34.57
C SER A 303 -70.22 33.63 -35.93
N SER A 304 -70.32 32.33 -36.21
CA SER A 304 -70.93 31.83 -37.46
C SER A 304 -72.45 32.07 -37.55
N ARG A 305 -73.14 32.18 -36.42
CA ARG A 305 -74.60 32.40 -36.35
C ARG A 305 -75.00 33.88 -36.45
N GLN A 306 -74.07 34.80 -36.20
CA GLN A 306 -74.26 36.22 -36.46
C GLN A 306 -73.43 36.62 -37.69
N PRO A 307 -74.03 36.75 -38.89
CA PRO A 307 -73.33 37.46 -39.96
C PRO A 307 -73.12 38.89 -39.45
N ILE A 308 -71.86 39.28 -39.31
CA ILE A 308 -71.50 40.67 -39.00
C ILE A 308 -72.01 41.51 -40.17
N LEU A 309 -73.18 42.13 -40.00
CA LEU A 309 -73.54 43.32 -40.75
C LEU A 309 -72.58 44.41 -40.26
N LEU A 310 -71.45 44.54 -40.96
CA LEU A 310 -70.63 45.74 -40.90
C LEU A 310 -71.49 46.90 -41.40
N GLN A 311 -72.20 47.54 -40.47
CA GLN A 311 -72.69 48.88 -40.70
C GLN A 311 -71.48 49.80 -40.56
N ASP A 312 -70.91 50.20 -41.69
CA ASP A 312 -69.90 51.25 -41.78
C ASP A 312 -70.47 52.56 -41.24
N SER A 313 -70.45 52.75 -39.92
CA SER A 313 -70.57 54.07 -39.31
C SER A 313 -69.21 54.48 -38.78
N TYR A 314 -68.42 55.05 -39.68
CA TYR A 314 -67.19 55.76 -39.37
C TYR A 314 -67.53 56.93 -38.41
N VAL A 315 -67.08 56.84 -37.16
CA VAL A 315 -67.08 57.99 -36.23
C VAL A 315 -65.62 58.32 -35.92
N PRO A 316 -65.09 59.46 -36.37
CA PRO A 316 -63.75 59.87 -36.04
C PRO A 316 -63.76 60.42 -34.60
N VAL A 317 -63.16 59.67 -33.67
CA VAL A 317 -62.83 60.21 -32.35
C VAL A 317 -61.41 60.76 -32.40
N LEU A 318 -61.36 62.07 -32.23
CA LEU A 318 -60.18 62.92 -32.19
C LEU A 318 -59.13 62.41 -31.19
N GLU A 319 -57.87 62.45 -31.61
CA GLU A 319 -56.72 62.54 -30.73
C GLU A 319 -56.90 63.69 -29.72
N GLN A 320 -56.54 63.45 -28.46
CA GLN A 320 -55.55 64.28 -27.76
C GLN A 320 -55.09 63.58 -26.45
N PRO A 321 -53.92 63.95 -25.92
CA PRO A 321 -53.07 63.07 -25.11
C PRO A 321 -53.21 63.35 -23.61
N ASN A 322 -52.52 62.51 -22.84
CA ASN A 322 -51.63 62.88 -21.72
C ASN A 322 -51.94 62.24 -20.36
N PHE A 323 -50.84 61.96 -19.64
CA PHE A 323 -50.68 61.51 -18.24
C PHE A 323 -51.12 60.06 -17.95
N GLY A 324 -50.27 59.08 -17.64
CA GLY A 324 -48.98 59.10 -16.97
C GLY A 324 -49.17 58.73 -15.50
N TYR A 325 -49.09 57.44 -15.13
CA TYR A 325 -48.72 57.00 -13.78
C TYR A 325 -47.99 55.66 -13.82
N VAL A 326 -46.76 55.72 -13.33
CA VAL A 326 -45.88 54.64 -12.88
C VAL A 326 -46.51 53.98 -11.66
N LEU A 327 -46.49 52.65 -11.58
CA LEU A 327 -46.60 51.93 -10.31
C LEU A 327 -45.51 50.86 -10.27
N ASP A 328 -44.48 51.19 -9.48
CA ASP A 328 -43.50 50.28 -8.91
C ASP A 328 -44.19 49.10 -8.21
N THR A 329 -43.67 47.90 -8.44
CA THR A 329 -43.90 46.74 -7.57
C THR A 329 -42.56 46.20 -7.09
N LEU A 330 -42.18 46.71 -5.91
CA LEU A 330 -41.60 46.02 -4.76
C LEU A 330 -40.76 44.76 -5.03
N VAL A 331 -39.46 44.88 -4.73
CA VAL A 331 -38.57 43.80 -4.27
C VAL A 331 -38.50 43.83 -2.75
#